data_AF-A0A2H3E8S8-F1
#
_entry.id   AF-A0A2H3E8S8-F1
#
_cell.length_a   1.000
_cell.length_b   1.000
_cell.length_c   1.000
_cell.angle_alpha   90.00
_cell.angle_beta   90.00
_cell.angle_gamma   90.00
#
_symmetry.space_group_name_H-M   'P 1'
#
loop_
_entity.id
_entity.type
_entity.pdbx_description
1 polymer ?
#
loop_
_entity_poly.entity_id
_entity_poly.type
_entity_poly.pdbx_seq_one_letter_code
_entity_poly.pdbx_strand_id
1 'polypeptide(L)'
;MYVPFISTARSEPRQLYRRKGGGGGGGKGGGGGGGGGKSGGGGKSGGGGKSPQRVQPVNTGGSSKKSSSYGGGGGSASTIPSGSLFAGRPQGGATRSQVYGTSIYGSGYPGTVGRGVAGRGFPFYYWPLVWGGLAGYGGASYLHDNEYGLPNNSSRPGGVMMSATFPASSGNATFHVIADNSTVASLITDIRNNCSSVINTSSASSAPIAFNDSDASTPKPEQAVQFYRASSVALTVDGYNNTGALDSGNTPDTPVPSWVDTNALSCLNYTIGAAVPLIDSADARLTNPYLGFLVLAWVLY
;
A
#
# COMPACT_ATOMS: atom_id res chain seq x y z
N MET A 1 46.15 -35.11 46.61
CA MET A 1 45.65 -36.23 45.79
C MET A 1 45.61 -35.76 44.35
N TYR A 2 46.47 -36.35 43.52
CA TYR A 2 46.75 -35.97 42.13
C TYR A 2 46.85 -37.30 41.37
N VAL A 3 46.17 -37.43 40.24
CA VAL A 3 46.29 -38.59 39.34
C VAL A 3 46.40 -38.05 37.90
N PRO A 4 47.54 -38.23 37.18
CA PRO A 4 47.78 -37.64 35.86
C PRO A 4 47.85 -38.67 34.71
N PHE A 5 48.05 -38.12 33.49
CA PHE A 5 48.40 -38.76 32.19
C PHE A 5 47.20 -39.32 31.40
N ILE A 6 47.05 -39.12 30.07
CA ILE A 6 47.98 -39.43 28.97
C ILE A 6 47.61 -38.63 27.67
N SER A 7 48.66 -38.13 26.99
CA SER A 7 48.89 -37.93 25.53
C SER A 7 48.25 -36.82 24.65
N THR A 8 49.13 -35.88 24.28
CA THR A 8 49.58 -35.39 22.93
C THR A 8 48.64 -34.73 21.90
N ALA A 9 49.20 -33.63 21.36
CA ALA A 9 48.74 -32.83 20.23
C ALA A 9 49.15 -33.40 18.84
N ARG A 10 48.49 -32.86 17.79
CA ARG A 10 48.95 -32.60 16.40
C ARG A 10 48.42 -33.54 15.29
N SER A 11 47.58 -33.00 14.40
CA SER A 11 47.58 -33.21 12.92
C SER A 11 46.36 -32.48 12.30
N GLU A 12 46.58 -31.30 11.72
CA GLU A 12 46.63 -31.01 10.27
C GLU A 12 45.29 -30.57 9.63
N PRO A 13 45.28 -29.45 8.88
CA PRO A 13 44.11 -28.96 8.16
C PRO A 13 43.85 -29.78 6.88
N ARG A 14 42.60 -30.23 6.70
CA ARG A 14 42.16 -30.93 5.48
C ARG A 14 42.27 -30.00 4.27
N GLN A 15 43.23 -30.28 3.40
CA GLN A 15 43.34 -29.69 2.06
C GLN A 15 42.21 -30.19 1.17
N LEU A 16 41.44 -29.26 0.60
CA LEU A 16 40.46 -29.54 -0.45
C LEU A 16 41.17 -29.52 -1.82
N TYR A 17 41.16 -30.65 -2.52
CA TYR A 17 41.72 -30.76 -3.87
C TYR A 17 40.79 -30.20 -4.95
N ARG A 18 41.39 -29.49 -5.92
CA ARG A 18 40.73 -29.04 -7.16
C ARG A 18 40.45 -30.22 -8.10
N ARG A 19 39.22 -30.30 -8.62
CA ARG A 19 38.89 -31.16 -9.76
C ARG A 19 39.38 -30.55 -11.08
N LYS A 20 39.91 -31.42 -11.93
CA LYS A 20 40.48 -31.20 -13.26
C LYS A 20 39.46 -31.59 -14.34
N GLY A 21 39.36 -30.77 -15.39
CA GLY A 21 38.61 -31.02 -16.64
C GLY A 21 37.72 -29.84 -16.99
N GLY A 22 37.76 -29.23 -18.18
CA GLY A 22 38.56 -29.42 -19.38
C GLY A 22 38.03 -28.50 -20.50
N GLY A 23 38.91 -27.99 -21.37
CA GLY A 23 38.65 -27.39 -22.69
C GLY A 23 37.82 -26.09 -22.73
N GLY A 24 38.09 -25.06 -23.52
CA GLY A 24 38.91 -24.93 -24.73
C GLY A 24 38.12 -24.14 -25.79
N GLY A 25 38.75 -23.13 -26.40
CA GLY A 25 38.26 -22.37 -27.57
C GLY A 25 37.40 -21.15 -27.23
N GLY A 26 37.69 -19.91 -27.64
CA GLY A 26 38.40 -19.44 -28.84
C GLY A 26 37.39 -18.96 -29.86
N GLY A 27 37.28 -17.64 -30.09
CA GLY A 27 36.41 -17.09 -31.13
C GLY A 27 36.38 -15.56 -31.16
N LYS A 28 37.16 -14.98 -32.07
CA LYS A 28 37.20 -13.57 -32.47
C LYS A 28 36.11 -13.24 -33.51
N GLY A 29 35.82 -11.95 -33.65
CA GLY A 29 35.22 -11.31 -34.84
C GLY A 29 33.74 -11.03 -34.66
N GLY A 30 33.16 -9.91 -35.09
CA GLY A 30 33.53 -8.75 -35.91
C GLY A 30 32.20 -7.99 -36.07
N GLY A 31 32.15 -6.67 -35.94
CA GLY A 31 32.25 -5.79 -37.10
C GLY A 31 30.88 -5.20 -37.49
N GLY A 32 30.76 -3.88 -37.36
CA GLY A 32 30.11 -2.99 -38.34
C GLY A 32 28.57 -2.92 -38.41
N GLY A 33 28.08 -1.69 -38.60
CA GLY A 33 26.83 -1.46 -39.32
C GLY A 33 25.89 -0.45 -38.68
N GLY A 34 26.16 0.84 -38.86
CA GLY A 34 25.13 1.87 -38.74
C GLY A 34 24.09 1.75 -39.85
N GLY A 35 22.88 2.24 -39.58
CA GLY A 35 21.81 2.32 -40.57
C GLY A 35 20.55 2.91 -39.97
N GLY A 36 20.42 4.24 -40.08
CA GLY A 36 19.15 4.92 -39.84
C GLY A 36 18.12 4.59 -40.92
N GLY A 37 16.85 4.58 -40.53
CA GLY A 37 15.73 4.42 -41.45
C GLY A 37 14.43 4.86 -40.77
N LYS A 38 13.93 6.04 -41.19
CA LYS A 38 12.62 6.58 -40.83
C LYS A 38 11.53 5.91 -41.68
N SER A 39 10.40 5.59 -41.05
CA SER A 39 9.02 5.69 -41.56
C SER A 39 8.13 5.07 -40.46
N GLY A 40 6.99 5.63 -40.06
CA GLY A 40 5.96 6.27 -40.85
C GLY A 40 4.71 5.39 -40.76
N GLY A 41 3.72 5.83 -39.99
CA GLY A 41 2.42 5.18 -39.81
C GLY A 41 1.89 5.46 -38.41
N GLY A 42 0.74 6.09 -38.17
CA GLY A 42 -0.42 6.25 -39.02
C GLY A 42 -1.64 5.71 -38.28
N GLY A 43 -2.37 6.61 -37.61
CA GLY A 43 -3.82 6.49 -37.49
C GLY A 43 -4.42 5.97 -36.19
N LYS A 44 -5.36 6.81 -35.69
CA LYS A 44 -6.65 6.47 -35.03
C LYS A 44 -6.55 5.89 -33.61
N SER A 45 -7.42 6.16 -32.64
CA SER A 45 -8.62 6.99 -32.47
C SER A 45 -9.10 6.71 -31.03
N GLY A 46 -9.68 7.71 -30.37
CA GLY A 46 -10.60 7.63 -29.23
C GLY A 46 -10.55 6.42 -28.28
N GLY A 47 -10.12 6.65 -27.04
CA GLY A 47 -10.38 5.78 -25.90
C GLY A 47 -10.36 6.60 -24.62
N GLY A 48 -11.45 6.60 -23.87
CA GLY A 48 -11.71 7.47 -22.72
C GLY A 48 -10.54 7.53 -21.73
N GLY A 49 -10.28 8.74 -21.23
CA GLY A 49 -9.16 9.06 -20.35
C GLY A 49 -9.16 8.20 -19.09
N LYS A 50 -8.42 7.09 -19.12
CA LYS A 50 -8.00 6.38 -17.91
C LYS A 50 -6.77 7.11 -17.39
N SER A 51 -6.83 7.58 -16.15
CA SER A 51 -5.67 8.15 -15.46
C SER A 51 -4.49 7.16 -15.57
N PRO A 52 -3.27 7.62 -15.92
CA PRO A 52 -2.13 6.74 -16.08
C PRO A 52 -1.82 6.01 -14.77
N GLN A 53 -1.73 4.69 -14.82
CA GLN A 53 -1.36 3.83 -13.70
C GLN A 53 0.03 4.24 -13.18
N ARG A 54 0.07 4.79 -11.96
CA ARG A 54 1.30 5.22 -11.31
C ARG A 54 1.93 4.05 -10.58
N VAL A 55 3.14 3.68 -10.97
CA VAL A 55 3.92 2.60 -10.34
C VAL A 55 5.02 3.19 -9.46
N GLN A 56 5.16 2.73 -8.23
CA GLN A 56 6.18 3.17 -7.28
C GLN A 56 6.84 1.95 -6.60
N PRO A 57 8.16 1.97 -6.33
CA PRO A 57 8.80 0.93 -5.52
C PRO A 57 8.45 1.11 -4.04
N VAL A 58 8.17 0.00 -3.36
CA VAL A 58 7.86 -0.04 -1.93
C VAL A 58 8.68 -1.13 -1.26
N ASN A 59 9.35 -0.79 -0.17
CA ASN A 59 10.15 -1.74 0.60
C ASN A 59 9.27 -2.45 1.63
N THR A 60 9.17 -3.78 1.52
CA THR A 60 8.36 -4.63 2.40
C THR A 60 9.16 -5.87 2.76
N GLY A 61 9.39 -6.12 4.05
CA GLY A 61 10.12 -7.31 4.53
C GLY A 61 11.50 -7.50 3.90
N GLY A 62 12.26 -6.41 3.73
CA GLY A 62 13.62 -6.44 3.17
C GLY A 62 13.72 -6.54 1.64
N SER A 63 12.59 -6.54 0.92
CA SER A 63 12.56 -6.58 -0.56
C SER A 63 11.82 -5.38 -1.14
N SER A 64 12.24 -4.91 -2.32
CA SER A 64 11.52 -3.87 -3.06
C SER A 64 10.49 -4.50 -3.98
N LYS A 65 9.25 -4.03 -3.90
CA LYS A 65 8.11 -4.49 -4.70
C LYS A 65 7.48 -3.32 -5.46
N LYS A 66 6.89 -3.60 -6.62
CA LYS A 66 6.14 -2.59 -7.39
C LYS A 66 4.74 -2.44 -6.81
N SER A 67 4.35 -1.20 -6.54
CA SER A 67 3.00 -0.82 -6.13
C SER A 67 2.37 0.07 -7.18
N SER A 68 1.13 -0.20 -7.58
CA SER A 68 0.47 0.56 -8.63
C SER A 68 -0.92 1.09 -8.25
N SER A 69 -1.17 2.36 -8.60
CA SER A 69 -2.51 2.95 -8.54
C SER A 69 -3.42 2.29 -9.57
N TYR A 70 -4.69 2.04 -9.24
CA TYR A 70 -5.65 1.28 -10.05
C TYR A 70 -5.27 -0.19 -10.35
N GLY A 71 -4.14 -0.68 -9.82
CA GLY A 71 -3.74 -2.08 -9.96
C GLY A 71 -4.69 -3.04 -9.25
N GLY A 72 -4.78 -4.28 -9.73
CA GLY A 72 -5.62 -5.32 -9.12
C GLY A 72 -5.15 -5.77 -7.73
N GLY A 73 -3.90 -5.48 -7.36
CA GLY A 73 -3.26 -6.03 -6.16
C GLY A 73 -2.93 -7.51 -6.34
N GLY A 74 -2.95 -8.27 -5.26
CA GLY A 74 -2.72 -9.73 -5.31
C GLY A 74 -1.25 -10.13 -5.31
N GLY A 75 -0.33 -9.26 -4.89
CA GLY A 75 1.06 -9.64 -4.61
C GLY A 75 1.16 -10.91 -3.76
N SER A 76 2.18 -11.72 -3.99
CA SER A 76 2.30 -13.06 -3.41
C SER A 76 2.15 -13.10 -1.88
N ALA A 77 1.26 -13.95 -1.39
CA ALA A 77 1.14 -14.23 0.04
C ALA A 77 2.44 -14.89 0.55
N SER A 78 2.96 -14.43 1.67
CA SER A 78 4.20 -14.92 2.26
C SER A 78 4.23 -14.65 3.76
N THR A 79 5.16 -15.29 4.47
CA THR A 79 5.47 -14.95 5.86
C THR A 79 6.67 -14.01 5.89
N ILE A 80 6.63 -12.99 6.74
CA ILE A 80 7.76 -12.08 6.92
C ILE A 80 8.97 -12.87 7.46
N PRO A 81 10.14 -12.79 6.79
CA PRO A 81 11.31 -13.56 7.18
C PRO A 81 11.89 -13.11 8.52
N SER A 82 12.56 -14.03 9.20
CA SER A 82 13.32 -13.74 10.42
C SER A 82 14.33 -12.61 10.19
N GLY A 83 14.52 -11.77 11.22
CA GLY A 83 15.41 -10.60 11.15
C GLY A 83 14.77 -9.33 10.56
N SER A 84 13.51 -9.40 10.11
CA SER A 84 12.71 -8.22 9.75
C SER A 84 11.75 -7.82 10.87
N LEU A 85 11.29 -6.57 10.86
CA LEU A 85 10.18 -6.12 11.70
C LEU A 85 8.93 -6.98 11.40
N PHE A 86 8.24 -7.41 12.46
CA PHE A 86 7.07 -8.30 12.38
C PHE A 86 7.35 -9.69 11.79
N ALA A 87 8.57 -10.20 11.96
CA ALA A 87 8.93 -11.56 11.58
C ALA A 87 7.89 -12.59 12.04
N GLY A 88 7.56 -13.54 11.16
CA GLY A 88 6.55 -14.58 11.42
C GLY A 88 5.12 -14.17 11.07
N ARG A 89 4.83 -12.90 10.79
CA ARG A 89 3.48 -12.48 10.39
C ARG A 89 3.19 -12.73 8.91
N PRO A 90 1.94 -13.05 8.54
CA PRO A 90 1.55 -13.17 7.14
C PRO A 90 1.48 -11.79 6.47
N GLN A 91 1.90 -11.71 5.22
CA GLN A 91 1.80 -10.50 4.38
C GLN A 91 1.42 -10.85 2.93
N GLY A 92 0.76 -9.91 2.24
CA GLY A 92 0.32 -10.07 0.85
C GLY A 92 -0.92 -10.93 0.68
N GLY A 93 -1.31 -11.17 -0.57
CA GLY A 93 -2.43 -12.01 -0.98
C GLY A 93 -3.76 -11.28 -1.17
N ALA A 94 -3.94 -10.08 -0.59
CA ALA A 94 -5.19 -9.35 -0.78
C ALA A 94 -5.23 -8.55 -2.09
N THR A 95 -6.43 -8.42 -2.62
CA THR A 95 -6.71 -7.79 -3.93
C THR A 95 -7.55 -6.53 -3.77
N ARG A 96 -7.72 -5.78 -4.87
CA ARG A 96 -8.52 -4.57 -4.96
C ARG A 96 -9.94 -4.73 -4.41
N SER A 97 -10.56 -5.89 -4.58
CA SER A 97 -11.92 -6.15 -4.11
C SER A 97 -12.04 -6.17 -2.58
N GLN A 98 -10.92 -6.29 -1.86
CA GLN A 98 -10.86 -6.36 -0.39
C GLN A 98 -10.37 -5.05 0.23
N VAL A 99 -10.20 -3.99 -0.57
CA VAL A 99 -9.63 -2.71 -0.10
C VAL A 99 -10.56 -1.99 0.87
N TYR A 100 -11.87 -2.05 0.67
CA TYR A 100 -12.81 -1.32 1.52
C TYR A 100 -12.92 -1.97 2.90
N GLY A 101 -12.74 -1.15 3.95
CA GLY A 101 -13.09 -1.47 5.33
C GLY A 101 -14.41 -0.84 5.74
N THR A 102 -14.46 -0.29 6.95
CA THR A 102 -15.58 0.46 7.54
C THR A 102 -15.06 1.72 8.23
N SER A 103 -15.89 2.45 8.97
CA SER A 103 -15.49 3.52 9.90
C SER A 103 -14.69 3.02 11.12
N ILE A 104 -14.57 1.70 11.30
CA ILE A 104 -13.90 1.10 12.45
C ILE A 104 -12.44 0.79 12.14
N TYR A 105 -11.54 1.25 13.00
CA TYR A 105 -10.12 0.89 12.94
C TYR A 105 -9.91 -0.60 13.23
N GLY A 106 -9.15 -1.29 12.38
CA GLY A 106 -9.04 -2.75 12.36
C GLY A 106 -9.92 -3.45 11.32
N SER A 107 -10.72 -2.68 10.56
CA SER A 107 -11.51 -3.19 9.44
C SER A 107 -10.72 -3.26 8.12
N GLY A 108 -11.29 -3.91 7.11
CA GLY A 108 -10.66 -4.13 5.80
C GLY A 108 -9.66 -5.29 5.77
N TYR A 109 -9.67 -6.14 6.80
CA TYR A 109 -8.89 -7.38 6.85
C TYR A 109 -9.71 -8.55 6.27
N PRO A 110 -9.23 -9.23 5.22
CA PRO A 110 -9.92 -10.40 4.68
C PRO A 110 -10.17 -11.47 5.75
N GLY A 111 -11.43 -11.90 5.88
CA GLY A 111 -11.82 -12.98 6.80
C GLY A 111 -11.65 -12.67 8.29
N THR A 112 -11.37 -11.42 8.67
CA THR A 112 -11.23 -11.04 10.08
C THR A 112 -12.25 -9.97 10.44
N VAL A 113 -12.98 -10.19 11.52
CA VAL A 113 -13.91 -9.22 12.11
C VAL A 113 -13.35 -8.72 13.44
N GLY A 114 -13.76 -7.53 13.86
CA GLY A 114 -13.40 -6.95 15.15
C GLY A 114 -12.50 -5.72 15.05
N ARG A 115 -12.46 -4.98 16.17
CA ARG A 115 -11.74 -3.72 16.36
C ARG A 115 -10.23 -3.97 16.55
N GLY A 116 -9.43 -2.97 16.19
CA GLY A 116 -7.99 -2.96 16.42
C GLY A 116 -7.20 -3.81 15.46
N VAL A 117 -5.89 -3.60 15.49
CA VAL A 117 -4.93 -4.20 14.55
C VAL A 117 -3.86 -5.05 15.22
N ALA A 118 -3.80 -5.05 16.55
CA ALA A 118 -2.85 -5.82 17.34
C ALA A 118 -2.73 -7.27 16.85
N GLY A 119 -1.50 -7.73 16.64
CA GLY A 119 -1.22 -9.10 16.21
C GLY A 119 -1.54 -9.41 14.75
N ARG A 120 -2.13 -8.49 13.99
CA ARG A 120 -2.58 -8.79 12.62
C ARG A 120 -1.45 -8.81 11.60
N GLY A 121 -1.68 -9.55 10.53
CA GLY A 121 -0.81 -9.56 9.35
C GLY A 121 -0.94 -8.30 8.50
N PHE A 122 -0.31 -8.34 7.32
CA PHE A 122 -0.28 -7.23 6.37
C PHE A 122 -0.81 -7.70 5.01
N PRO A 123 -2.12 -7.93 4.86
CA PRO A 123 -2.70 -8.50 3.64
C PRO A 123 -2.36 -7.72 2.37
N PHE A 124 -2.08 -6.43 2.50
CA PHE A 124 -1.65 -5.54 1.41
C PHE A 124 -0.18 -5.12 1.49
N TYR A 125 0.62 -5.74 2.36
CA TYR A 125 2.00 -5.40 2.72
C TYR A 125 2.21 -4.08 3.50
N TYR A 126 1.24 -3.16 3.47
CA TYR A 126 1.30 -1.91 4.21
C TYR A 126 0.91 -2.09 5.68
N TRP A 127 1.54 -1.31 6.56
CA TRP A 127 1.25 -1.34 7.98
C TRP A 127 0.03 -0.47 8.32
N PRO A 128 -0.76 -0.83 9.34
CA PRO A 128 -1.81 0.03 9.86
C PRO A 128 -1.33 1.42 10.24
N LEU A 129 -2.23 2.41 10.11
CA LEU A 129 -2.03 3.75 10.64
C LEU A 129 -1.82 3.72 12.15
N VAL A 130 -1.07 4.66 12.71
CA VAL A 130 -0.99 4.89 14.15
C VAL A 130 -1.49 6.28 14.46
N TRP A 131 -2.37 6.39 15.44
CA TRP A 131 -3.04 7.65 15.78
C TRP A 131 -2.34 8.45 16.89
N GLY A 132 -1.19 7.96 17.38
CA GLY A 132 -0.42 8.59 18.45
C GLY A 132 -1.13 8.58 19.80
N GLY A 133 -0.63 9.33 20.78
CA GLY A 133 -1.25 9.47 22.12
C GLY A 133 -0.73 8.51 23.20
N LEU A 134 -0.75 8.97 24.45
CA LEU A 134 -0.49 8.12 25.63
C LEU A 134 -1.56 7.04 25.68
N ALA A 135 -1.13 5.77 25.75
CA ALA A 135 -1.96 4.56 25.85
C ALA A 135 -3.40 4.86 26.30
N GLY A 136 -4.36 4.68 25.39
CA GLY A 136 -5.75 5.08 25.58
C GLY A 136 -6.27 4.66 26.95
N TYR A 137 -6.54 5.64 27.82
CA TYR A 137 -7.28 5.41 29.05
C TYR A 137 -8.76 5.18 28.67
N GLY A 138 -9.24 3.95 28.86
CA GLY A 138 -10.64 3.57 28.60
C GLY A 138 -10.83 2.54 27.49
N GLY A 139 -12.06 2.40 26.99
CA GLY A 139 -12.48 1.36 26.02
C GLY A 139 -11.88 1.46 24.61
N ALA A 140 -11.07 2.49 24.32
CA ALA A 140 -10.50 2.79 23.01
C ALA A 140 -9.02 2.39 22.84
N SER A 141 -8.46 1.58 23.74
CA SER A 141 -7.03 1.23 23.74
C SER A 141 -6.53 0.66 22.41
N TYR A 142 -7.42 -0.01 21.67
CA TYR A 142 -7.15 -0.58 20.35
C TYR A 142 -6.83 0.44 19.25
N LEU A 143 -7.16 1.73 19.44
CA LEU A 143 -6.84 2.83 18.51
C LEU A 143 -5.40 3.33 18.64
N HIS A 144 -4.79 3.09 19.80
CA HIS A 144 -3.49 3.64 20.20
C HIS A 144 -2.44 2.54 20.37
N ASP A 145 -2.57 1.46 19.60
CA ASP A 145 -1.59 0.39 19.58
C ASP A 145 -0.24 0.91 19.05
N ASN A 146 0.82 0.74 19.85
CA ASN A 146 2.17 1.19 19.53
C ASN A 146 2.98 0.13 18.77
N GLU A 147 2.40 -1.03 18.47
CA GLU A 147 3.06 -2.14 17.78
C GLU A 147 3.71 -1.71 16.45
N TYR A 148 3.10 -0.77 15.74
CA TYR A 148 3.57 -0.28 14.43
C TYR A 148 4.54 0.91 14.53
N GLY A 149 4.97 1.28 15.74
CA GLY A 149 5.84 2.42 16.01
C GLY A 149 5.13 3.76 15.86
N LEU A 150 5.91 4.83 15.70
CA LEU A 150 5.41 6.22 15.63
C LEU A 150 5.02 6.63 14.20
N PRO A 151 4.23 7.72 14.03
CA PRO A 151 3.90 8.25 12.70
C PRO A 151 5.12 8.57 11.83
N ASN A 152 6.22 9.04 12.45
CA ASN A 152 7.48 9.38 11.79
C ASN A 152 8.40 8.18 11.50
N ASN A 153 7.93 6.93 11.69
CA ASN A 153 8.72 5.74 11.42
C ASN A 153 8.95 5.55 9.91
N SER A 154 10.18 5.78 9.45
CA SER A 154 10.57 5.66 8.05
C SER A 154 10.68 4.21 7.54
N SER A 155 10.64 3.22 8.44
CA SER A 155 10.64 1.79 8.06
C SER A 155 9.29 1.32 7.55
N ARG A 156 8.24 2.15 7.67
CA ARG A 156 6.91 1.87 7.12
C ARG A 156 6.98 1.71 5.60
N PRO A 157 6.31 0.69 5.02
CA PRO A 157 6.13 0.58 3.58
C PRO A 157 5.52 1.85 3.00
N GLY A 158 6.23 2.49 2.07
CA GLY A 158 5.82 3.74 1.44
C GLY A 158 6.21 5.01 2.20
N GLY A 159 6.93 4.87 3.32
CA GLY A 159 7.48 5.97 4.11
C GLY A 159 6.62 6.33 5.32
N VAL A 160 7.02 7.42 5.98
CA VAL A 160 6.34 7.96 7.18
C VAL A 160 4.87 8.28 6.90
N MET A 161 4.07 8.36 7.95
CA MET A 161 2.67 8.76 7.83
C MET A 161 2.55 10.22 7.42
N MET A 162 1.68 10.45 6.44
CA MET A 162 1.36 11.76 5.90
C MET A 162 -0.16 11.92 5.83
N SER A 163 -0.61 13.17 5.70
CA SER A 163 -1.98 13.54 5.43
C SER A 163 -2.08 14.44 4.19
N ALA A 164 -3.29 14.52 3.64
CA ALA A 164 -3.66 15.50 2.61
C ALA A 164 -5.09 15.95 2.86
N THR A 165 -5.33 17.24 2.64
CA THR A 165 -6.60 17.91 2.92
C THR A 165 -7.34 18.21 1.62
N PHE A 166 -8.65 17.93 1.61
CA PHE A 166 -9.54 18.13 0.47
C PHE A 166 -10.84 18.79 0.94
N PRO A 167 -10.92 20.12 0.91
CA PRO A 167 -12.16 20.82 1.23
C PRO A 167 -13.22 20.55 0.15
N ALA A 168 -14.47 20.31 0.55
CA ALA A 168 -15.59 20.21 -0.38
C ALA A 168 -15.82 21.54 -1.10
N SER A 169 -16.27 21.49 -2.35
CA SER A 169 -16.61 22.72 -3.09
C SER A 169 -17.81 23.46 -2.48
N SER A 170 -18.68 22.76 -1.75
CA SER A 170 -19.78 23.35 -0.98
C SER A 170 -19.33 24.18 0.23
N GLY A 171 -18.10 24.00 0.71
CA GLY A 171 -17.58 24.67 1.91
C GLY A 171 -18.07 24.08 3.25
N ASN A 172 -18.93 23.06 3.21
CA ASN A 172 -19.55 22.49 4.42
C ASN A 172 -18.70 21.42 5.12
N ALA A 173 -17.73 20.83 4.41
CA ALA A 173 -16.93 19.73 4.92
C ALA A 173 -15.49 19.83 4.43
N THR A 174 -14.55 19.43 5.29
CA THR A 174 -13.15 19.25 4.95
C THR A 174 -12.78 17.81 5.19
N PHE A 175 -12.27 17.14 4.16
CA PHE A 175 -11.86 15.75 4.21
C PHE A 175 -10.35 15.65 4.34
N HIS A 176 -9.85 14.66 5.08
CA HIS A 176 -8.42 14.33 5.07
C HIS A 176 -8.18 12.87 4.74
N VAL A 177 -7.20 12.64 3.89
CA VAL A 177 -6.67 11.30 3.59
C VAL A 177 -5.37 11.11 4.36
N ILE A 178 -5.27 10.03 5.11
CA ILE A 178 -4.09 9.69 5.91
C ILE A 178 -3.56 8.33 5.45
N ALA A 179 -2.27 8.25 5.13
CA ALA A 179 -1.58 7.03 4.69
C ALA A 179 -0.05 7.18 4.83
N ASP A 180 0.72 6.23 4.32
CA ASP A 180 2.14 6.42 4.05
C ASP A 180 2.38 7.50 2.97
N ASN A 181 3.56 8.13 2.99
CA ASN A 181 3.94 9.22 2.09
C ASN A 181 3.68 8.90 0.60
N SER A 182 4.14 7.73 0.13
CA SER A 182 3.99 7.33 -1.27
C SER A 182 2.52 7.20 -1.69
N THR A 183 1.68 6.67 -0.78
CA THR A 183 0.24 6.51 -0.99
C THR A 183 -0.46 7.86 -1.02
N VAL A 184 -0.19 8.76 -0.06
CA VAL A 184 -0.78 10.11 -0.06
C VAL A 184 -0.37 10.88 -1.31
N ALA A 185 0.90 10.84 -1.71
CA ALA A 185 1.39 11.51 -2.91
C ALA A 185 0.67 11.01 -4.18
N SER A 186 0.43 9.71 -4.30
CA SER A 186 -0.33 9.14 -5.41
C SER A 186 -1.79 9.61 -5.39
N LEU A 187 -2.45 9.48 -4.23
CA LEU A 187 -3.87 9.79 -4.07
C LEU A 187 -4.18 11.27 -4.26
N ILE A 188 -3.29 12.20 -3.90
CA ILE A 188 -3.47 13.63 -4.20
C ILE A 188 -3.71 13.83 -5.69
N THR A 189 -2.91 13.20 -6.56
CA THR A 189 -3.10 13.38 -8.00
C THR A 189 -4.42 12.76 -8.46
N ASP A 190 -4.72 11.54 -8.02
CA ASP A 190 -5.91 10.81 -8.45
C ASP A 190 -7.20 11.49 -7.98
N ILE A 191 -7.24 11.98 -6.74
CA ILE A 191 -8.38 12.74 -6.18
C ILE A 191 -8.56 14.07 -6.89
N ARG A 192 -7.48 14.85 -7.08
CA ARG A 192 -7.59 16.15 -7.78
C ARG A 192 -8.12 15.98 -9.20
N ASN A 193 -7.74 14.92 -9.89
CA ASN A 193 -8.20 14.66 -11.25
C ASN A 193 -9.67 14.20 -11.28
N ASN A 194 -10.05 13.24 -10.44
CA ASN A 194 -11.38 12.61 -10.51
C ASN A 194 -12.47 13.37 -9.76
N CYS A 195 -12.11 14.13 -8.70
CA CYS A 195 -13.05 14.82 -7.83
C CYS A 195 -13.04 16.34 -7.97
N SER A 196 -12.40 16.88 -9.01
CA SER A 196 -12.25 18.33 -9.23
C SER A 196 -13.57 19.12 -9.24
N SER A 197 -14.70 18.51 -9.58
CA SER A 197 -16.02 19.14 -9.58
C SER A 197 -16.66 19.25 -8.19
N VAL A 198 -16.23 18.43 -7.23
CA VAL A 198 -16.85 18.31 -5.89
C VAL A 198 -15.91 18.72 -4.76
N ILE A 199 -14.65 19.03 -5.07
CA ILE A 199 -13.67 19.56 -4.11
C ILE A 199 -13.19 20.94 -4.55
N ASN A 200 -12.82 21.78 -3.59
CA ASN A 200 -12.13 23.02 -3.86
C ASN A 200 -10.65 22.74 -4.16
N THR A 201 -10.32 22.59 -5.45
CA THR A 201 -8.97 22.25 -5.91
C THR A 201 -7.92 23.34 -5.62
N SER A 202 -8.33 24.59 -5.41
CA SER A 202 -7.44 25.70 -5.04
C SER A 202 -6.98 25.61 -3.59
N SER A 203 -7.81 25.03 -2.71
CA SER A 203 -7.50 24.84 -1.28
C SER A 203 -7.12 23.40 -0.93
N ALA A 204 -7.30 22.45 -1.85
CA ALA A 204 -6.86 21.07 -1.67
C ALA A 204 -5.33 20.95 -1.71
N SER A 205 -4.78 20.04 -0.92
CA SER A 205 -3.34 19.76 -0.88
C SER A 205 -2.79 19.44 -2.27
N SER A 206 -1.60 19.98 -2.56
CA SER A 206 -0.81 19.68 -3.77
C SER A 206 0.36 18.73 -3.48
N ALA A 207 0.71 18.57 -2.20
CA ALA A 207 1.76 17.67 -1.71
C ALA A 207 1.37 17.06 -0.34
N PRO A 208 1.92 15.90 0.04
CA PRO A 208 1.69 15.31 1.36
C PRO A 208 2.19 16.22 2.49
N ILE A 209 1.44 16.28 3.58
CA ILE A 209 1.76 17.01 4.81
C ILE A 209 2.14 15.99 5.89
N ALA A 210 3.17 16.27 6.69
CA ALA A 210 3.59 15.34 7.74
C ALA A 210 2.48 15.14 8.77
N PHE A 211 2.17 13.88 9.10
CA PHE A 211 1.20 13.59 10.16
C PHE A 211 1.84 13.88 11.53
N ASN A 212 1.27 14.82 12.27
CA ASN A 212 1.75 15.22 13.59
C ASN A 212 0.68 14.89 14.64
N ASP A 213 0.86 13.78 15.35
CA ASP A 213 -0.07 13.31 16.37
C ASP A 213 -0.16 14.22 17.61
N SER A 214 0.84 15.09 17.81
CA SER A 214 0.86 16.10 18.87
C SER A 214 0.07 17.36 18.54
N ASP A 215 -0.32 17.54 17.26
CA ASP A 215 -1.12 18.69 16.84
C ASP A 215 -2.62 18.41 17.06
N ALA A 216 -3.31 19.38 17.67
CA ALA A 216 -4.74 19.30 17.92
C ALA A 216 -5.57 19.37 16.62
N SER A 217 -5.02 19.98 15.57
CA SER A 217 -5.65 20.10 14.24
C SER A 217 -5.47 18.85 13.37
N THR A 218 -4.60 17.92 13.76
CA THR A 218 -4.43 16.65 13.05
C THR A 218 -5.67 15.78 13.21
N PRO A 219 -6.15 15.14 12.13
CA PRO A 219 -7.36 14.33 12.21
C PRO A 219 -7.20 13.18 13.21
N LYS A 220 -8.29 12.90 13.92
CA LYS A 220 -8.38 11.89 14.98
C LYS A 220 -9.10 10.62 14.48
N PRO A 221 -8.87 9.46 15.09
CA PRO A 221 -9.47 8.20 14.64
C PRO A 221 -11.01 8.21 14.66
N GLU A 222 -11.64 8.89 15.61
CA GLU A 222 -13.09 9.07 15.69
C GLU A 222 -13.69 9.87 14.53
N GLN A 223 -12.85 10.62 13.79
CA GLN A 223 -13.26 11.37 12.61
C GLN A 223 -13.21 10.51 11.34
N ALA A 224 -12.77 9.25 11.43
CA ALA A 224 -12.70 8.34 10.29
C ALA A 224 -14.10 7.92 9.83
N VAL A 225 -14.41 8.23 8.58
CA VAL A 225 -15.63 7.76 7.90
C VAL A 225 -15.39 6.47 7.15
N GLN A 226 -14.13 6.19 6.77
CA GLN A 226 -13.79 4.98 6.02
C GLN A 226 -12.30 4.64 6.18
N PHE A 227 -12.01 3.40 6.55
CA PHE A 227 -10.70 2.80 6.44
C PHE A 227 -10.57 1.99 5.15
N TYR A 228 -9.36 1.94 4.60
CA TYR A 228 -9.04 1.15 3.42
C TYR A 228 -7.76 0.35 3.65
N ARG A 229 -7.58 -0.69 2.83
CA ARG A 229 -6.34 -1.46 2.72
C ARG A 229 -5.91 -1.96 4.10
N ALA A 230 -6.83 -2.62 4.81
CA ALA A 230 -6.62 -3.12 6.16
C ALA A 230 -6.15 -2.04 7.17
N SER A 231 -6.86 -0.92 7.23
CA SER A 231 -6.59 0.22 8.12
C SER A 231 -5.22 0.89 7.95
N SER A 232 -4.59 0.74 6.79
CA SER A 232 -3.36 1.45 6.41
C SER A 232 -3.61 2.75 5.65
N VAL A 233 -4.88 3.04 5.32
CA VAL A 233 -5.35 4.31 4.76
C VAL A 233 -6.66 4.68 5.45
N ALA A 234 -6.86 5.96 5.75
CA ALA A 234 -8.10 6.47 6.30
C ALA A 234 -8.58 7.70 5.54
N LEU A 235 -9.90 7.81 5.37
CA LEU A 235 -10.61 9.02 5.01
C LEU A 235 -11.32 9.54 6.27
N THR A 236 -11.07 10.79 6.62
CA THR A 236 -11.62 11.46 7.80
C THR A 236 -12.35 12.74 7.39
N VAL A 237 -13.24 13.24 8.26
CA VAL A 237 -13.98 14.48 8.06
C VAL A 237 -13.88 15.37 9.30
N ASP A 238 -13.53 16.64 9.12
CA ASP A 238 -13.46 17.60 10.21
C ASP A 238 -14.81 17.78 10.91
N GLY A 239 -14.81 17.81 12.24
CA GLY A 239 -16.03 17.98 13.05
C GLY A 239 -16.89 16.73 13.21
N TYR A 240 -16.63 15.65 12.46
CA TYR A 240 -17.30 14.37 12.70
C TYR A 240 -16.71 13.66 13.92
N ASN A 241 -17.55 13.09 14.78
CA ASN A 241 -17.12 12.34 15.97
C ASN A 241 -17.93 11.05 16.10
N ASN A 242 -17.30 9.93 15.75
CA ASN A 242 -17.84 8.59 15.94
C ASN A 242 -17.57 8.09 17.37
N THR A 243 -18.55 8.26 18.26
CA THR A 243 -18.43 7.78 19.65
C THR A 243 -18.38 6.26 19.73
N GLY A 244 -18.99 5.54 18.78
CA GLY A 244 -18.87 4.08 18.68
C GLY A 244 -17.45 3.62 18.36
N ALA A 245 -16.66 4.43 17.63
CA ALA A 245 -15.24 4.17 17.42
C ALA A 245 -14.41 4.34 18.70
N LEU A 246 -14.89 5.05 19.71
CA LEU A 246 -14.15 5.25 20.97
C LEU A 246 -14.48 4.21 22.04
N ASP A 247 -15.33 3.23 21.74
CA ASP A 247 -15.72 2.18 22.66
C ASP A 247 -15.22 0.80 22.21
N SER A 248 -15.15 -0.12 23.18
CA SER A 248 -14.78 -1.52 23.05
C SER A 248 -15.74 -2.37 22.21
N GLY A 249 -16.83 -1.79 21.71
CA GLY A 249 -17.74 -2.41 20.74
C GLY A 249 -19.20 -2.54 21.17
N ASN A 250 -19.59 -1.96 22.31
CA ASN A 250 -20.99 -1.99 22.77
C ASN A 250 -21.79 -0.77 22.28
N THR A 251 -21.10 0.29 21.91
CA THR A 251 -21.69 1.50 21.35
C THR A 251 -21.76 1.41 19.82
N PRO A 252 -22.95 1.55 19.21
CA PRO A 252 -23.08 1.64 17.75
C PRO A 252 -22.28 2.82 17.19
N ASP A 253 -21.80 2.68 15.97
CA ASP A 253 -21.12 3.79 15.29
C ASP A 253 -22.10 4.95 15.04
N THR A 254 -21.63 6.18 15.29
CA THR A 254 -22.38 7.38 14.96
C THR A 254 -22.58 7.45 13.44
N PRO A 255 -23.79 7.71 12.92
CA PRO A 255 -23.97 7.91 11.48
C PRO A 255 -23.20 9.15 10.99
N VAL A 256 -22.75 9.11 9.73
CA VAL A 256 -22.18 10.29 9.07
C VAL A 256 -23.22 11.42 9.06
N PRO A 257 -22.90 12.62 9.57
CA PRO A 257 -23.87 13.70 9.68
C PRO A 257 -24.39 14.21 8.34
N SER A 258 -25.60 14.75 8.34
CA SER A 258 -26.26 15.29 7.14
C SER A 258 -25.60 16.55 6.56
N TRP A 259 -24.76 17.25 7.33
CA TRP A 259 -23.99 18.41 6.85
C TRP A 259 -22.79 18.00 5.98
N VAL A 260 -22.37 16.73 6.03
CA VAL A 260 -21.26 16.22 5.23
C VAL A 260 -21.68 16.23 3.76
N ASP A 261 -20.83 16.80 2.91
CA ASP A 261 -21.03 16.80 1.46
C ASP A 261 -20.93 15.36 0.92
N THR A 262 -22.09 14.77 0.60
CA THR A 262 -22.19 13.38 0.15
C THR A 262 -21.62 13.16 -1.24
N ASN A 263 -21.60 14.18 -2.11
CA ASN A 263 -21.01 14.09 -3.44
C ASN A 263 -19.48 14.06 -3.33
N ALA A 264 -18.91 14.94 -2.50
CA ALA A 264 -17.49 14.94 -2.20
C ALA A 264 -17.07 13.63 -1.52
N LEU A 265 -17.80 13.19 -0.48
CA LEU A 265 -17.54 11.93 0.21
C LEU A 265 -17.59 10.74 -0.74
N SER A 266 -18.61 10.65 -1.60
CA SER A 266 -18.76 9.55 -2.57
C SER A 266 -17.60 9.52 -3.57
N CYS A 267 -17.23 10.68 -4.13
CA CYS A 267 -16.13 10.76 -5.07
C CYS A 267 -14.79 10.37 -4.43
N LEU A 268 -14.49 10.92 -3.25
CA LEU A 268 -13.29 10.59 -2.50
C LEU A 268 -13.24 9.10 -2.17
N ASN A 269 -14.34 8.56 -1.64
CA ASN A 269 -14.43 7.16 -1.24
C ASN A 269 -14.18 6.22 -2.41
N TYR A 270 -14.87 6.46 -3.54
CA TYR A 270 -14.71 5.69 -4.76
C TYR A 270 -13.28 5.81 -5.32
N THR A 271 -12.75 7.04 -5.40
CA THR A 271 -11.42 7.29 -5.96
C THR A 271 -10.34 6.62 -5.12
N ILE A 272 -10.39 6.73 -3.80
CA ILE A 272 -9.43 6.09 -2.91
C ILE A 272 -9.48 4.57 -3.06
N GLY A 273 -10.68 3.97 -3.01
CA GLY A 273 -10.81 2.52 -3.16
C GLY A 273 -10.29 2.01 -4.51
N ALA A 274 -10.58 2.74 -5.60
CA ALA A 274 -10.12 2.39 -6.94
C ALA A 274 -8.62 2.65 -7.14
N ALA A 275 -8.06 3.73 -6.58
CA ALA A 275 -6.75 4.24 -6.93
C ALA A 275 -5.65 3.97 -5.89
N VAL A 276 -5.99 3.57 -4.65
CA VAL A 276 -4.96 3.34 -3.61
C VAL A 276 -3.87 2.38 -4.13
N PRO A 277 -2.59 2.70 -4.03
CA PRO A 277 -1.55 1.83 -4.56
C PRO A 277 -1.54 0.46 -3.88
N LEU A 278 -1.52 -0.59 -4.71
CA LEU A 278 -1.44 -1.98 -4.27
C LEU A 278 -0.22 -2.66 -4.88
N ILE A 279 0.40 -3.56 -4.13
CA ILE A 279 1.49 -4.38 -4.63
C ILE A 279 1.00 -5.29 -5.75
N ASP A 280 1.67 -5.18 -6.90
CA ASP A 280 1.33 -5.92 -8.11
C ASP A 280 1.53 -7.42 -7.89
N SER A 281 0.63 -8.24 -8.44
CA SER A 281 0.88 -9.67 -8.58
C SER A 281 2.06 -9.89 -9.53
N ALA A 282 2.96 -10.81 -9.17
CA ALA A 282 3.81 -11.42 -10.19
C ALA A 282 2.84 -12.09 -11.18
N ASP A 283 2.90 -11.68 -12.45
CA ASP A 283 1.97 -12.09 -13.52
C ASP A 283 0.56 -11.47 -13.45
N ALA A 284 0.45 -10.17 -13.66
CA ALA A 284 -0.63 -9.64 -14.48
C ALA A 284 -0.14 -9.48 -15.93
N ARG A 285 0.15 -10.60 -16.61
CA ARG A 285 0.05 -10.58 -18.07
C ARG A 285 -1.41 -10.21 -18.34
N LEU A 286 -1.64 -9.03 -18.91
CA LEU A 286 -2.94 -8.62 -19.42
C LEU A 286 -3.45 -9.69 -20.38
N THR A 287 -4.17 -10.69 -19.88
CA THR A 287 -5.02 -11.53 -20.72
C THR A 287 -6.22 -10.66 -21.04
N ASN A 288 -6.07 -9.84 -22.08
CA ASN A 288 -7.20 -9.15 -22.68
C ASN A 288 -8.10 -10.23 -23.29
N PRO A 289 -9.31 -10.49 -22.77
CA PRO A 289 -10.15 -11.61 -23.22
C PRO A 289 -10.74 -11.38 -24.63
N TYR A 290 -10.38 -10.30 -25.32
CA TYR A 290 -10.97 -9.91 -26.61
C TYR A 290 -10.10 -10.11 -27.85
N LEU A 291 -8.90 -10.72 -27.74
CA LEU A 291 -8.03 -10.98 -28.90
C LEU A 291 -8.06 -12.42 -29.42
N GLY A 292 -8.92 -13.29 -28.86
CA GLY A 292 -8.99 -14.71 -29.20
C GLY A 292 -9.83 -15.09 -30.44
N PHE A 293 -10.53 -14.16 -31.09
CA PHE A 293 -11.50 -14.50 -32.14
C PHE A 293 -11.19 -13.96 -33.55
N LEU A 294 -10.05 -13.31 -33.79
CA LEU A 294 -9.73 -12.73 -35.11
C LEU A 294 -8.75 -13.54 -35.98
N VAL A 295 -8.36 -14.76 -35.60
CA VAL A 295 -7.39 -15.55 -36.37
C VAL A 295 -8.01 -16.77 -37.10
N LEU A 296 -9.31 -17.05 -36.93
CA LEU A 296 -9.97 -18.19 -37.60
C LEU A 296 -10.79 -17.85 -38.85
N ALA A 297 -10.66 -16.65 -39.41
CA ALA A 297 -11.42 -16.22 -40.60
C ALA A 297 -10.59 -16.09 -41.89
N TRP A 298 -9.30 -16.47 -41.90
CA TRP A 298 -8.42 -16.29 -43.07
C TRP A 298 -7.80 -17.60 -43.60
N VAL A 299 -8.54 -18.71 -43.55
CA VAL A 299 -8.12 -19.99 -44.16
C VAL A 299 -9.16 -20.56 -45.14
N LEU A 300 -10.24 -19.84 -45.46
CA LEU A 300 -11.19 -20.27 -46.48
C LEU A 300 -11.61 -19.11 -47.38
N TYR A 301 -10.72 -18.72 -48.29
CA TYR A 301 -11.06 -18.26 -49.63
C TYR A 301 -9.86 -18.45 -50.57
#